data_AF-A0A7X9E551-F1
#
_entry.id   AF-A0A7X9E551-F1
#
_cell.length_a   1.000
_cell.length_b   1.000
_cell.length_c   1.000
_cell.angle_alpha   90.00
_cell.angle_beta   90.00
_cell.angle_gamma   90.00
#
_symmetry.space_group_name_H-M   'P 1'
#
loop_
_entity.id
_entity.type
_entity.pdbx_description
1 polymer ?
#
loop_
_entity_poly.entity_id
_entity_poly.type
_entity_poly.pdbx_seq_one_letter_code
_entity_poly.pdbx_strand_id
1 'polypeptide(L)'
;DATTLRVINKCMKNGELDDAKGKAFVVEGSNNSKLRVQFFWPFRGDYWVIELDKENYQYAVVGTPSRKYMWILSRTPKMDEQIYNSILQQASEKGFDVSKLIKTVQDCPQ
;
A
#
# COMPACT_ATOMS: atom_id res chain seq x y z
N ASP A 1 3.31 -18.39 11.70
CA ASP A 1 1.92 -18.77 12.07
C ASP A 1 0.99 -18.23 11.00
N ALA A 2 -0.25 -18.73 10.92
CA ALA A 2 -1.19 -18.42 9.83
C ALA A 2 -1.65 -16.94 9.78
N THR A 3 -1.24 -16.10 10.74
CA THR A 3 -1.71 -14.72 10.93
C THR A 3 -0.61 -13.68 10.70
N THR A 4 0.64 -14.10 10.48
CA THR A 4 1.77 -13.22 10.21
C THR A 4 2.20 -13.30 8.75
N LEU A 5 2.26 -12.14 8.08
CA LEU A 5 2.78 -12.01 6.73
C LEU A 5 4.22 -11.49 6.76
N ARG A 6 5.09 -12.05 5.91
CA ARG A 6 6.40 -11.47 5.62
C ARG A 6 6.23 -10.32 4.62
N VAL A 7 6.79 -9.16 4.94
CA VAL A 7 6.77 -7.98 4.06
C VAL A 7 8.19 -7.69 3.58
N ILE A 8 8.36 -7.45 2.29
CA ILE A 8 9.63 -7.02 1.69
C ILE A 8 9.31 -5.83 0.80
N ASN A 9 9.80 -4.65 1.18
CA ASN A 9 9.80 -3.48 0.31
C ASN A 9 11.13 -3.45 -0.42
N LYS A 10 11.11 -3.22 -1.73
CA LYS A 10 12.31 -3.06 -2.55
C LYS A 10 12.18 -1.80 -3.39
N CYS A 11 13.28 -1.09 -3.59
CA CYS A 11 13.34 -0.01 -4.55
C CYS A 11 14.73 0.08 -5.19
N MET A 12 14.81 0.79 -6.30
CA MET A 12 16.08 1.21 -6.88
C MET A 12 16.42 2.61 -6.32
N LYS A 13 17.61 2.75 -5.74
CA LYS A 13 18.13 3.99 -5.19
C LYS A 13 19.52 4.23 -5.75
N ASN A 14 19.69 5.29 -6.54
CA ASN A 14 20.96 5.64 -7.19
C ASN A 14 21.56 4.49 -8.05
N GLY A 15 20.70 3.67 -8.67
CA GLY A 15 21.14 2.53 -9.48
C GLY A 15 21.42 1.25 -8.69
N GLU A 16 21.29 1.27 -7.36
CA GLU A 16 21.44 0.10 -6.50
C GLU A 16 20.09 -0.37 -5.95
N LEU A 17 19.94 -1.68 -5.75
CA LEU A 17 18.77 -2.26 -5.12
C LEU A 17 18.85 -2.08 -3.61
N ASP A 18 17.84 -1.45 -3.02
CA ASP A 18 17.67 -1.30 -1.57
C ASP A 18 16.45 -2.10 -1.11
N ASP A 19 16.51 -2.70 0.08
CA ASP A 19 15.42 -3.51 0.63
C ASP A 19 15.18 -3.31 2.13
N ALA A 20 13.90 -3.37 2.51
CA ALA A 20 13.46 -3.37 3.90
C ALA A 20 12.56 -4.57 4.16
N LYS A 21 12.92 -5.37 5.17
CA LYS A 21 12.19 -6.56 5.59
C LYS A 21 11.36 -6.25 6.84
N GLY A 22 10.13 -6.74 6.84
CA GLY A 22 9.20 -6.53 7.94
C GLY A 22 8.22 -7.68 8.12
N LYS A 23 7.35 -7.51 9.11
CA LYS A 23 6.25 -8.43 9.41
C LYS A 23 4.95 -7.65 9.47
N ALA A 24 3.87 -8.22 8.96
CA ALA A 24 2.52 -7.70 9.17
C ALA A 24 1.69 -8.69 9.97
N PHE A 25 0.87 -8.18 10.88
CA PHE A 25 -0.01 -8.96 11.74
C PHE A 25 -1.44 -8.56 11.45
N VAL A 26 -2.30 -9.53 11.14
CA VAL A 26 -3.73 -9.28 10.93
C VAL A 26 -4.38 -8.80 12.23
N VAL A 27 -5.21 -7.76 12.15
CA VAL A 27 -6.08 -7.35 13.26
C VAL A 27 -7.30 -8.28 13.28
N GLU A 28 -7.48 -8.99 14.38
CA GLU A 28 -8.61 -9.92 14.58
C GLU A 28 -9.96 -9.22 14.36
N GLY A 29 -10.92 -9.94 13.75
CA GLY A 29 -12.24 -9.41 13.44
C GLY A 29 -12.28 -8.40 12.28
N SER A 30 -11.14 -8.04 11.67
CA SER A 30 -11.10 -7.11 10.53
C SER A 30 -11.38 -7.73 9.16
N ASN A 31 -11.65 -9.05 9.11
CA ASN A 31 -11.74 -9.80 7.86
C ASN A 31 -10.54 -9.55 6.93
N ASN A 32 -9.33 -9.59 7.49
CA ASN A 32 -8.05 -9.35 6.80
C ASN A 32 -7.86 -7.95 6.17
N SER A 33 -8.76 -6.98 6.42
CA SER A 33 -8.67 -5.63 5.86
C SER A 33 -7.75 -4.69 6.65
N LYS A 34 -7.40 -5.03 7.90
CA LYS A 34 -6.55 -4.21 8.76
C LYS A 34 -5.36 -5.01 9.27
N LEU A 35 -4.17 -4.44 9.13
CA LEU A 35 -2.92 -5.02 9.61
C LEU A 35 -2.13 -4.01 10.44
N ARG A 36 -1.25 -4.55 11.28
CA ARG A 36 -0.16 -3.81 11.94
C ARG A 36 1.17 -4.25 11.31
N VAL A 37 1.90 -3.33 10.69
CA VAL A 37 3.19 -3.62 10.02
C VAL A 37 4.36 -3.18 10.90
N GLN A 38 5.40 -4.00 10.97
CA GLN A 38 6.62 -3.77 11.74
C GLN A 38 7.85 -3.94 10.84
N PHE A 39 8.53 -2.84 10.53
CA PHE A 39 9.84 -2.84 9.87
C PHE A 39 10.99 -2.64 10.88
N PHE A 40 10.74 -1.90 11.97
CA PHE A 40 11.72 -1.60 13.02
C PHE A 40 11.10 -1.85 14.39
N TRP A 41 11.76 -2.64 15.23
CA TRP A 41 11.31 -2.90 16.59
C TRP A 41 11.63 -1.68 17.49
N PRO A 42 10.74 -1.26 18.42
CA PRO A 42 9.48 -1.88 18.82
C PRO A 42 8.22 -1.28 18.15
N PHE A 43 8.33 -0.52 17.07
CA PHE A 43 7.20 0.23 16.49
C PHE A 43 6.36 -0.60 15.52
N ARG A 44 5.04 -0.32 15.48
CA ARG A 44 4.09 -0.87 14.52
C ARG A 44 3.26 0.25 13.89
N GLY A 45 3.09 0.21 12.57
CA GLY A 45 2.25 1.14 11.82
C GLY A 45 0.94 0.48 11.37
N ASP A 46 -0.10 1.29 11.20
CA ASP A 46 -1.35 0.85 10.60
C ASP A 46 -1.21 0.64 9.09
N TYR A 47 -1.78 -0.45 8.60
CA TYR A 47 -1.90 -0.77 7.18
C TYR A 47 -3.32 -1.24 6.93
N TRP A 48 -4.18 -0.34 6.46
CA TRP A 48 -5.61 -0.62 6.27
C TRP A 48 -5.92 -0.62 4.78
N VAL A 49 -6.42 -1.74 4.27
CA VAL A 49 -6.93 -1.84 2.90
C VAL A 49 -8.27 -1.11 2.85
N ILE A 50 -8.29 0.05 2.22
CA ILE A 50 -9.46 0.95 2.16
C ILE A 50 -10.22 0.86 0.83
N GLU A 51 -9.57 0.32 -0.19
CA GLU A 51 -10.15 0.03 -1.50
C GLU A 51 -9.35 -1.09 -2.18
N LEU A 52 -10.03 -1.89 -3.01
CA LEU A 52 -9.47 -3.10 -3.60
C LEU A 52 -10.27 -3.48 -4.86
N ASP A 53 -9.56 -3.87 -5.92
CA ASP A 53 -10.16 -4.57 -7.04
C ASP A 53 -10.75 -5.91 -6.59
N LYS A 54 -12.08 -6.00 -6.58
CA LYS A 54 -12.81 -7.18 -6.12
C LYS A 54 -12.82 -8.32 -7.14
N GLU A 55 -12.57 -8.01 -8.41
CA GLU A 55 -12.64 -9.02 -9.47
C GLU A 55 -11.35 -9.81 -9.53
N ASN A 56 -10.21 -9.13 -9.60
CA ASN A 56 -8.94 -9.76 -9.92
C ASN A 56 -7.77 -9.33 -9.01
N TYR A 57 -8.01 -8.53 -7.97
CA TYR A 57 -6.98 -8.05 -7.03
C TYR A 57 -5.81 -7.34 -7.74
N GLN A 58 -6.09 -6.63 -8.85
CA GLN A 58 -5.06 -5.97 -9.66
C GLN A 58 -4.56 -4.65 -9.06
N TYR A 59 -5.36 -4.00 -8.21
CA TYR A 59 -4.93 -2.85 -7.43
C TYR A 59 -5.45 -2.91 -6.00
N ALA A 60 -4.78 -2.20 -5.11
CA ALA A 60 -5.22 -1.96 -3.75
C ALA A 60 -4.86 -0.54 -3.32
N VAL A 61 -5.72 0.06 -2.51
CA VAL A 61 -5.45 1.34 -1.85
C VAL A 61 -5.32 1.08 -0.38
N VAL A 62 -4.21 1.51 0.18
CA VAL A 62 -3.86 1.30 1.58
C VAL A 62 -3.74 2.65 2.24
N GLY A 63 -4.24 2.78 3.46
CA GLY A 63 -4.09 4.00 4.23
C GLY A 63 -3.95 3.77 5.72
N THR A 64 -3.95 4.89 6.43
CA THR A 64 -3.90 4.96 7.89
C THR A 64 -5.19 5.63 8.43
N PRO A 65 -5.59 5.35 9.68
CA PRO A 65 -6.78 5.95 10.29
C PRO A 65 -6.71 7.48 10.34
N SER A 66 -5.52 8.03 10.56
CA SER A 66 -5.28 9.48 10.64
C SER A 66 -5.36 10.20 9.30
N ARG A 67 -5.52 9.46 8.18
CA ARG A 67 -5.52 9.98 6.80
C ARG A 67 -4.24 10.69 6.37
N LYS A 68 -3.18 10.64 7.19
CA LYS A 68 -1.89 11.26 6.90
C LYS A 68 -1.07 10.49 5.87
N TYR A 69 -1.25 9.17 5.80
CA TYR A 69 -0.51 8.29 4.90
C TYR A 69 -1.43 7.39 4.09
N MET A 70 -1.11 7.27 2.80
CA MET A 70 -1.80 6.47 1.80
C MET A 70 -0.83 5.98 0.74
N TRP A 71 -1.12 4.80 0.18
CA TRP A 71 -0.44 4.24 -0.98
C TRP A 71 -1.47 3.65 -1.95
N ILE A 72 -1.21 3.83 -3.24
CA ILE A 72 -1.90 3.15 -4.34
C ILE A 72 -0.94 2.09 -4.86
N LEU A 73 -1.36 0.82 -4.81
CA LEU A 73 -0.56 -0.34 -5.18
C LEU A 73 -1.19 -0.99 -6.40
N SER A 74 -0.35 -1.49 -7.30
CA SER A 74 -0.78 -2.23 -8.49
C SER A 74 0.05 -3.50 -8.67
N ARG A 75 -0.57 -4.53 -9.26
CA ARG A 75 0.12 -5.74 -9.71
C ARG A 75 0.96 -5.50 -10.97
N THR A 76 0.65 -4.46 -11.75
CA THR A 76 1.39 -4.06 -12.93
C THR A 76 2.18 -2.76 -12.65
N PRO A 77 3.34 -2.54 -13.28
CA PRO A 77 4.12 -1.32 -13.08
C PRO A 77 3.38 -0.05 -13.54
N LYS A 78 2.52 -0.18 -14.55
CA LYS A 78 1.68 0.91 -15.06
C LYS A 78 0.21 0.55 -14.86
N MET A 79 -0.53 1.46 -14.25
CA MET A 79 -1.98 1.37 -14.03
C MET A 79 -2.70 2.16 -15.11
N ASP A 80 -3.88 1.71 -15.51
CA ASP A 80 -4.78 2.47 -16.37
C ASP A 80 -5.14 3.83 -15.74
N GLU A 81 -5.15 4.89 -16.55
CA GLU A 81 -5.37 6.25 -16.04
C GLU A 81 -6.80 6.47 -15.54
N GLN A 82 -7.80 5.81 -16.11
CA GLN A 82 -9.19 5.93 -15.66
C GLN A 82 -9.35 5.27 -14.29
N ILE A 83 -8.76 4.09 -14.11
CA ILE A 83 -8.71 3.42 -12.79
C ILE A 83 -8.01 4.32 -11.77
N TYR A 84 -6.84 4.87 -12.12
CA TYR A 84 -6.08 5.75 -11.23
C TYR A 84 -6.90 6.99 -10.82
N ASN A 85 -7.56 7.66 -11.77
CA ASN A 85 -8.38 8.84 -11.48
C ASN A 85 -9.60 8.51 -10.62
N SER A 86 -10.24 7.35 -10.85
CA SER A 86 -11.32 6.85 -9.99
C SER A 86 -10.85 6.62 -8.55
N ILE A 87 -9.67 6.04 -8.37
CA ILE A 87 -9.05 5.86 -7.05
C ILE A 87 -8.78 7.22 -6.37
N LEU A 88 -8.28 8.22 -7.12
CA LEU A 88 -8.04 9.56 -6.57
C LEU A 88 -9.33 10.22 -6.07
N GLN A 89 -10.41 10.10 -6.85
CA GLN A 89 -11.71 10.62 -6.45
C GLN A 89 -12.20 9.95 -5.15
N GLN A 90 -12.23 8.62 -5.11
CA GLN A 90 -12.68 7.87 -3.94
C GLN A 90 -11.79 8.12 -2.71
N ALA A 91 -10.49 8.26 -2.89
CA ALA A 91 -9.54 8.62 -1.83
C ALA A 91 -9.85 10.00 -1.25
N SER A 92 -10.11 10.99 -2.10
CA SER A 92 -10.49 12.34 -1.69
C SER A 92 -11.80 12.35 -0.91
N GLU A 93 -12.82 11.62 -1.39
CA GLU A 93 -14.10 11.45 -0.70
C GLU A 93 -13.95 10.79 0.68
N LYS A 94 -12.93 9.95 0.87
CA LYS A 94 -12.57 9.33 2.17
C LYS A 94 -11.73 10.24 3.07
N GLY A 95 -11.44 11.46 2.65
CA GLY A 95 -10.73 12.49 3.42
C GLY A 95 -9.20 12.44 3.33
N PHE A 96 -8.64 11.78 2.31
CA PHE A 96 -7.20 11.86 2.04
C PHE A 96 -6.88 13.08 1.19
N ASP A 97 -5.79 13.76 1.52
CA ASP A 97 -5.26 14.85 0.70
C ASP A 97 -4.44 14.28 -0.47
N VAL A 98 -5.14 14.00 -1.58
CA VAL A 98 -4.53 13.39 -2.78
C VAL A 98 -3.52 14.30 -3.48
N SER A 99 -3.50 15.61 -3.18
CA SER A 99 -2.51 16.53 -3.73
C SER A 99 -1.09 16.24 -3.23
N LYS A 100 -0.96 15.52 -2.11
CA LYS A 100 0.32 15.09 -1.53
C LYS A 100 0.86 13.79 -2.15
N LEU A 101 0.12 13.14 -3.03
CA LEU A 101 0.57 11.91 -3.66
C LEU A 101 1.76 12.17 -4.58
N ILE A 102 2.78 11.33 -4.42
CA ILE A 102 3.96 11.33 -5.28
C ILE A 102 3.84 10.10 -6.19
N LYS A 103 3.73 10.32 -7.50
CA LYS A 103 3.80 9.23 -8.48
C LYS A 103 5.23 8.69 -8.52
N THR A 104 5.39 7.41 -8.26
CA THR A 104 6.69 6.73 -8.34
C THR A 104 7.02 6.35 -9.77
N VAL A 105 8.29 6.46 -10.16
CA VAL A 105 8.78 5.96 -11.46
C VAL A 105 8.82 4.43 -11.39
N GLN A 106 8.24 3.78 -12.40
CA GLN A 106 8.03 2.32 -12.43
C GLN A 106 8.77 1.65 -13.60
N ASP A 107 9.83 2.27 -14.10
CA ASP A 107 10.63 1.80 -15.23
C ASP A 107 11.71 0.78 -14.80
N CYS A 108 11.47 0.03 -13.72
CA CYS A 108 12.39 -1.03 -13.30
C CYS A 108 12.47 -2.11 -14.39
N PRO A 109 13.67 -2.55 -14.80
CA PRO A 109 13.82 -3.76 -15.59
C PRO A 109 13.11 -4.91 -14.86
N GLN A 110 12.16 -5.56 -15.53
CA GLN A 110 11.44 -6.71 -14.98
C GLN A 110 12.35 -7.92 -14.85
#